data_AF-A0A9E2Y5E7-F1
#
_entry.id   AF-A0A9E2Y5E7-F1
#
_cell.length_a   1.000
_cell.length_b   1.000
_cell.length_c   1.000
_cell.angle_alpha   90.00
_cell.angle_beta   90.00
_cell.angle_gamma   90.00
#
_symmetry.space_group_name_H-M   'P 1'
#
loop_
_entity.id
_entity.type
_entity.pdbx_description
1 polymer ?
#
loop_
_entity_poly.entity_id
_entity_poly.type
_entity_poly.pdbx_seq_one_letter_code
_entity_poly.pdbx_strand_id
1 'polypeptide(L)' 'MKIALGSDMTGELPDAIAHWLRSHDHEVARFGALAASADDAWPA' A
#
# COMPACT_ATOMS: atom_id res chain seq x y z
N MET A 1 -3.64 11.31 -4.84
CA MET A 1 -4.04 10.98 -3.44
C MET A 1 -3.00 10.05 -2.83
N LYS A 2 -2.69 10.17 -1.54
CA LYS A 2 -1.75 9.27 -0.83
C LYS A 2 -2.48 8.05 -0.31
N ILE A 3 -1.98 6.85 -0.61
CA ILE A 3 -2.61 5.58 -0.25
C ILE A 3 -1.59 4.66 0.42
N ALA A 4 -1.94 4.19 1.62
CA ALA A 4 -1.22 3.13 2.30
C ALA A 4 -1.83 1.78 1.92
N LEU A 5 -1.04 0.91 1.30
CA LEU A 5 -1.45 -0.45 0.92
C LEU A 5 -0.61 -1.44 1.70
N GLY A 6 -1.22 -2.17 2.62
CA GLY A 6 -0.57 -3.35 3.19
C GLY A 6 -1.40 -4.60 3.05
N SER A 7 -0.70 -5.71 3.09
CA SER A 7 -1.24 -7.05 2.86
C SER A 7 -0.46 -8.04 3.71
N ASP A 8 -1.19 -8.91 4.38
CA ASP A 8 -0.66 -10.13 5.01
C ASP A 8 -0.35 -11.21 3.96
N MET A 9 -0.83 -11.05 2.73
CA MET A 9 -0.51 -11.88 1.59
C MET A 9 0.78 -11.42 0.91
N THR A 10 1.60 -12.38 0.51
CA THR A 10 2.73 -12.14 -0.41
C THR A 10 2.30 -12.53 -1.83
N GLY A 11 2.78 -11.80 -2.85
CA GLY A 11 2.60 -12.18 -4.26
C GLY A 11 1.92 -11.13 -5.15
N GLU A 12 1.44 -11.58 -6.30
CA GLU A 12 1.11 -10.76 -7.47
C GLU A 12 -0.08 -9.81 -7.29
N LEU A 13 -1.05 -10.15 -6.42
CA LEU A 13 -2.27 -9.35 -6.24
C LEU A 13 -1.98 -7.96 -5.65
N PRO A 14 -1.30 -7.82 -4.49
CA PRO A 14 -0.96 -6.51 -3.96
C PRO A 14 0.00 -5.72 -4.87
N ASP A 15 0.76 -6.38 -5.74
CA ASP A 15 1.55 -5.70 -6.79
C ASP A 15 0.66 -5.11 -7.89
N ALA A 16 -0.32 -5.89 -8.37
CA ALA A 16 -1.28 -5.45 -9.39
C ALA A 16 -2.14 -4.27 -8.90
N ILE A 17 -2.60 -4.31 -7.65
CA ILE A 17 -3.36 -3.22 -7.04
C ILE A 17 -2.49 -1.95 -6.94
N ALA A 18 -1.25 -2.07 -6.47
CA ALA A 18 -0.33 -0.93 -6.39
C ALA A 18 -0.05 -0.32 -7.77
N HIS A 19 0.11 -1.17 -8.80
CA HIS A 19 0.31 -0.72 -10.17
C HIS A 19 -0.91 0.03 -10.71
N TRP A 20 -2.12 -0.52 -10.53
CA TRP A 20 -3.36 0.12 -10.94
C TRP A 20 -3.58 1.47 -10.24
N LEU A 21 -3.31 1.56 -8.93
CA LEU A 21 -3.44 2.82 -8.20
C LEU A 21 -2.47 3.90 -8.72
N ARG A 22 -1.21 3.51 -9.01
CA ARG A 22 -0.23 4.44 -9.58
C ARG A 22 -0.59 4.91 -10.98
N SER A 23 -1.19 4.04 -11.81
CA SER A 23 -1.66 4.44 -13.14
C SER A 23 -2.82 5.45 -13.10
N HIS A 24 -3.44 5.65 -11.93
CA HIS A 24 -4.50 6.64 -11.68
C HIS A 24 -3.99 7.84 -10.86
N ASP A 25 -2.68 8.13 -10.92
CA ASP A 25 -2.05 9.29 -10.28
C ASP A 25 -2.20 9.29 -8.74
N HIS A 26 -2.01 8.11 -8.15
CA HIS A 26 -1.94 7.93 -6.70
C HIS A 26 -0.51 7.64 -6.24
N GLU A 27 -0.14 8.24 -5.11
CA GLU A 27 1.11 7.98 -4.43
C GLU A 27 0.88 6.82 -3.46
N VAL A 28 1.46 5.66 -3.77
CA VAL A 28 1.20 4.41 -3.05
C VAL A 28 2.42 3.97 -2.24
N ALA A 29 2.26 3.95 -0.92
CA ALA A 29 3.21 3.37 0.02
C ALA A 29 2.81 1.93 0.36
N ARG A 30 3.78 1.00 0.28
CA ARG A 30 3.57 -0.42 0.52
C ARG A 30 3.98 -0.79 1.95
N PHE A 31 3.10 -1.52 2.63
CA PHE A 31 3.31 -2.09 3.94
C PHE A 31 3.23 -3.61 3.85
N GLY A 32 3.83 -4.29 4.83
CA GLY A 32 3.50 -5.69 5.09
C GLY A 32 2.08 -5.82 5.63
N ALA A 33 1.84 -6.81 6.49
CA ALA A 33 0.59 -6.85 7.25
C ALA A 33 0.42 -5.52 8.01
N LEU A 34 -0.65 -4.77 7.70
CA LEU A 34 -0.95 -3.53 8.42
C LEU A 34 -1.28 -3.90 9.87
N ALA A 35 -0.47 -3.42 10.81
CA ALA A 35 -0.89 -3.39 12.20
C ALA A 35 -2.09 -2.43 12.33
N ALA A 36 -3.06 -2.76 13.19
CA ALA A 36 -4.29 -1.99 13.35
C ALA A 36 -4.09 -0.54 13.84
N SER A 37 -2.87 -0.18 14.26
CA SER A 37 -2.49 1.16 14.71
C SER A 37 -1.92 1.97 13.54
N ALA A 38 -2.75 2.85 13.00
CA ALA A 38 -2.57 3.54 11.71
C ALA A 38 -1.75 4.85 11.76
N ASP A 39 -1.32 5.32 12.93
CA ASP A 39 -0.93 6.73 13.08
C ASP A 39 0.51 7.09 12.64
N ASP A 40 1.40 6.10 12.47
CA ASP A 40 2.80 6.32 12.04
C ASP A 40 3.16 5.58 10.74
N ALA A 41 2.17 5.28 9.90
CA ALA A 41 2.41 4.35 8.79
C ALA A 41 3.20 4.97 7.64
N TRP A 42 3.27 6.29 7.42
CA TRP A 42 3.96 6.77 6.21
C TRP A 42 5.49 6.59 6.31
N PRO A 43 6.16 5.87 5.39
CA PRO A 43 7.62 5.75 5.43
C PRO A 43 8.24 7.13 5.21
N ALA A 44 9.21 7.48 6.07
CA ALA A 44 9.97 8.73 6.00
C ALA A 44 10.85 8.81 4.74
#